data_AF-W1YEV0-F1
#
_entry.id   AF-W1YEV0-F1
#
_cell.length_a   1.000
_cell.length_b   1.000
_cell.length_c   1.000
_cell.angle_alpha   90.00
_cell.angle_beta   90.00
_cell.angle_gamma   90.00
#
_symmetry.space_group_name_H-M   'P 1'
#
loop_
_entity.id
_entity.type
_entity.pdbx_description
1 polymer ?
#
loop_
_entity_poly.entity_id
_entity_poly.type
_entity_poly.pdbx_seq_one_letter_code
_entity_poly.pdbx_strand_id
1 'polypeptide(L)'
;MLSVAWHLLNLLPLQRIATTNSGELLSLTPVEHVCRLVRESSRVAAWRLGPSGLSTEDSRRISFHIRFNRPSSLFARCWLLVEGETETWVINELARQCGHHFDAEGIKVIEFAQSGLKPL
;
A
#
# COMPACT_ATOMS: atom_id res chain seq x y z
N MET A 1 -16.77 -12.10 4.21
CA MET A 1 -18.07 -11.67 3.61
C MET A 1 -17.82 -10.74 2.42
N LEU A 2 -17.10 -9.64 2.61
CA LEU A 2 -16.79 -8.67 1.55
C LEU A 2 -15.92 -9.26 0.42
N SER A 3 -14.92 -10.07 0.77
CA SER A 3 -14.08 -10.84 -0.16
C SER A 3 -14.86 -11.81 -1.05
N VAL A 4 -15.83 -12.52 -0.47
CA VAL A 4 -16.70 -13.45 -1.22
C VAL A 4 -17.56 -12.70 -2.23
N ALA A 5 -18.21 -11.61 -1.80
CA ALA A 5 -19.00 -10.77 -2.69
C ALA A 5 -18.15 -10.18 -3.83
N TRP A 6 -16.94 -9.72 -3.53
CA TRP A 6 -16.01 -9.20 -4.54
C TRP A 6 -15.57 -10.27 -5.54
N HIS A 7 -15.31 -11.48 -5.07
CA HIS A 7 -14.97 -12.60 -5.95
C HIS A 7 -16.12 -12.96 -6.90
N LEU A 8 -17.36 -13.00 -6.41
CA LEU A 8 -18.53 -13.21 -7.25
C LEU A 8 -18.71 -12.10 -8.29
N LEU A 9 -18.52 -10.85 -7.89
CA LEU A 9 -18.54 -9.72 -8.83
C LEU A 9 -17.45 -9.83 -9.90
N ASN A 10 -16.30 -10.45 -9.59
CA ASN A 10 -15.22 -10.71 -10.56
C ASN A 10 -15.59 -11.71 -11.64
N LEU A 11 -16.63 -12.52 -11.45
CA LEU A 11 -17.10 -13.50 -12.45
C LEU A 11 -18.02 -12.87 -13.50
N LEU A 12 -18.54 -11.66 -13.26
CA LEU A 12 -19.43 -10.99 -14.19
C LEU A 12 -18.63 -10.21 -15.25
N PRO A 13 -19.01 -10.28 -16.54
CA PRO A 13 -18.34 -9.55 -17.63
C PRO A 13 -18.75 -8.08 -17.67
N LEU A 14 -18.66 -7.39 -16.53
CA LEU A 14 -19.07 -6.00 -16.35
C LEU A 14 -17.87 -5.13 -15.99
N GLN A 15 -17.87 -3.90 -16.52
CA GLN A 15 -16.97 -2.86 -16.01
C GLN A 15 -17.40 -2.46 -14.60
N ARG A 16 -16.45 -2.41 -13.67
CA ARG A 16 -16.72 -2.16 -12.25
C ARG A 16 -15.85 -1.04 -11.75
N ILE A 17 -16.48 -0.08 -11.08
CA ILE A 17 -15.82 1.01 -10.38
C ILE A 17 -16.35 0.97 -8.95
N ALA A 18 -15.45 0.84 -7.99
CA ALA A 18 -15.78 0.79 -6.58
C ALA A 18 -14.84 1.70 -5.80
N THR A 19 -15.37 2.39 -4.80
CA THR A 19 -14.58 3.09 -3.78
C THR A 19 -14.52 2.20 -2.54
N THR A 20 -13.35 2.10 -1.91
CA THR A 20 -13.17 1.24 -0.72
C THR A 20 -12.25 1.91 0.30
N ASN A 21 -12.59 1.78 1.57
CA ASN A 21 -11.70 1.97 2.72
C ASN A 21 -11.25 0.63 3.33
N SER A 22 -11.63 -0.49 2.72
CA SER A 22 -11.25 -1.84 3.15
C SER A 22 -9.91 -2.24 2.55
N GLY A 23 -8.93 -2.52 3.42
CA GLY A 23 -7.66 -3.12 3.03
C GLY A 23 -7.85 -4.52 2.42
N GLU A 24 -8.85 -5.27 2.86
CA GLU A 24 -9.17 -6.60 2.31
C GLU A 24 -9.57 -6.51 0.82
N LEU A 25 -10.35 -5.50 0.41
CA LEU A 25 -10.66 -5.32 -1.01
C LEU A 25 -9.46 -4.86 -1.84
N LEU A 26 -8.61 -4.01 -1.27
CA LEU A 26 -7.37 -3.59 -1.92
C LEU A 26 -6.40 -4.77 -2.10
N SER A 27 -6.33 -5.68 -1.12
CA SER A 27 -5.50 -6.89 -1.22
C SER A 27 -5.97 -7.86 -2.30
N LEU A 28 -7.23 -7.74 -2.75
CA LEU A 28 -7.83 -8.55 -3.81
C LEU A 28 -7.81 -7.87 -5.19
N THR A 29 -7.40 -6.60 -5.28
CA THR A 29 -7.40 -5.82 -6.54
C THR A 29 -5.98 -5.62 -7.06
N PRO A 30 -5.65 -6.02 -8.31
CA PRO A 30 -4.32 -5.77 -8.89
C PRO A 30 -3.95 -4.28 -8.78
N VAL A 31 -2.68 -3.98 -8.48
CA VAL A 31 -2.24 -2.59 -8.20
C VAL A 31 -2.41 -1.67 -9.41
N GLU A 32 -2.36 -2.25 -10.62
CA GLU A 32 -2.60 -1.60 -11.90
C GLU A 32 -4.03 -1.07 -12.04
N HIS A 33 -4.97 -1.67 -11.32
CA HIS A 33 -6.38 -1.25 -11.29
C HIS A 33 -6.72 -0.35 -10.09
N VAL A 34 -5.74 -0.04 -9.24
CA VAL A 34 -5.96 0.83 -8.09
C VAL A 34 -5.79 2.29 -8.50
N CYS A 35 -6.80 3.10 -8.19
CA CYS A 35 -6.76 4.55 -8.31
C CYS A 35 -6.89 5.18 -6.93
N ARG A 36 -5.87 5.94 -6.51
CA ARG A 36 -5.89 6.69 -5.24
C ARG A 36 -6.43 8.08 -5.48
N LEU A 37 -7.51 8.41 -4.78
CA LEU A 37 -8.05 9.77 -4.75
C LEU A 37 -7.47 10.52 -3.56
N VAL A 38 -6.85 11.67 -3.79
CA VAL A 38 -6.25 12.53 -2.76
C VAL A 38 -6.91 13.89 -2.84
N ARG A 39 -7.47 14.36 -1.72
CA ARG A 39 -8.01 15.71 -1.62
C ARG A 39 -6.87 16.70 -1.42
N GLU A 40 -6.70 17.59 -2.37
CA GLU A 40 -5.83 18.77 -2.30
C GLU A 40 -6.68 20.01 -1.95
N SER A 41 -6.06 21.15 -1.69
CA SER A 41 -6.76 22.36 -1.22
C SER A 41 -7.88 22.84 -2.16
N SER A 42 -7.74 22.64 -3.47
CA SER A 42 -8.68 23.13 -4.50
C SER A 42 -9.29 22.04 -5.37
N ARG A 43 -8.85 20.78 -5.25
CA ARG A 43 -9.28 19.69 -6.14
C ARG A 43 -9.11 18.32 -5.49
N VAL A 44 -9.68 17.30 -6.13
CA VAL A 44 -9.34 15.90 -5.85
C VAL A 44 -8.43 15.40 -6.98
N ALA A 45 -7.20 15.02 -6.65
CA ALA A 45 -6.27 14.42 -7.58
C ALA A 45 -6.46 12.89 -7.62
N ALA A 46 -6.41 12.32 -8.82
CA ALA A 46 -6.51 10.89 -9.06
C ALA A 46 -5.15 10.33 -9.48
N TRP A 47 -4.55 9.53 -8.62
CA TRP A 47 -3.24 8.91 -8.80
C TRP A 47 -3.39 7.45 -9.19
N ARG A 48 -2.70 7.04 -10.25
CA ARG A 48 -2.66 5.66 -10.76
C ARG A 48 -1.28 5.36 -11.31
N LEU A 49 -0.95 4.08 -11.48
CA LEU A 49 0.26 3.70 -12.20
C LEU A 49 0.23 4.25 -13.63
N GLY A 50 1.35 4.84 -14.06
CA GLY A 50 1.49 5.39 -15.41
C GLY A 50 1.52 4.31 -16.49
N PRO A 51 1.58 4.69 -17.78
CA PRO A 51 1.58 3.75 -18.90
C PRO A 51 2.74 2.73 -18.85
N SER A 52 3.87 3.12 -18.28
CA SER A 52 5.05 2.25 -18.08
C SER A 52 4.86 1.22 -16.97
N GLY A 53 3.83 1.37 -16.13
CA GLY A 53 3.56 0.49 -15.00
C GLY A 53 4.73 0.39 -14.02
N LEU A 54 4.78 -0.76 -13.34
CA LEU A 54 5.90 -1.19 -12.50
C LEU A 54 6.74 -2.21 -13.27
N SER A 55 8.03 -2.32 -12.94
CA SER A 55 8.81 -3.48 -13.37
C SER A 55 8.21 -4.77 -12.79
N THR A 56 8.48 -5.92 -13.41
CA THR A 56 8.01 -7.22 -12.89
C THR A 56 8.51 -7.47 -11.47
N GLU A 57 9.73 -7.04 -11.16
CA GLU A 57 10.32 -7.17 -9.83
C GLU A 57 9.61 -6.26 -8.81
N ASP A 58 9.35 -5.00 -9.15
CA ASP A 58 8.65 -4.07 -8.26
C ASP A 58 7.19 -4.48 -8.07
N SER A 59 6.51 -4.92 -9.13
CA SER A 59 5.14 -5.43 -9.03
C SER A 59 5.07 -6.64 -8.09
N ARG A 60 6.03 -7.57 -8.19
CA ARG A 60 6.12 -8.72 -7.27
C ARG A 60 6.38 -8.27 -5.83
N ARG A 61 7.33 -7.37 -5.61
CA ARG A 61 7.67 -6.87 -4.27
C ARG A 61 6.49 -6.15 -3.63
N ILE A 62 5.84 -5.23 -4.34
CA ILE A 62 4.66 -4.50 -3.85
C ILE A 62 3.49 -5.45 -3.60
N SER A 63 3.26 -6.41 -4.50
CA SER A 63 2.19 -7.40 -4.34
C SER A 63 2.36 -8.25 -3.08
N PHE A 64 3.58 -8.71 -2.79
CA PHE A 64 3.84 -9.56 -1.63
C PHE A 64 3.94 -8.75 -0.33
N HIS A 65 4.88 -7.81 -0.24
CA HIS A 65 5.21 -7.13 1.02
C HIS A 65 4.14 -6.12 1.46
N ILE A 66 3.44 -5.52 0.50
CA ILE A 66 2.44 -4.49 0.78
C ILE A 66 1.04 -5.05 0.62
N ARG A 67 0.66 -5.44 -0.60
CA ARG A 67 -0.74 -5.75 -0.91
C ARG A 67 -1.24 -7.00 -0.17
N PHE A 68 -0.42 -8.05 -0.05
CA PHE A 68 -0.81 -9.27 0.64
C PHE A 68 -0.61 -9.19 2.15
N ASN A 69 0.59 -8.78 2.59
CA ASN A 69 0.95 -8.81 4.01
C ASN A 69 0.44 -7.60 4.80
N ARG A 70 0.33 -6.42 4.17
CA ARG A 70 0.05 -5.14 4.85
C ARG A 70 -0.86 -4.23 4.00
N PRO A 71 -2.05 -4.68 3.56
CA PRO A 71 -2.86 -3.92 2.60
C PRO A 71 -3.31 -2.56 3.09
N SER A 72 -3.44 -2.37 4.41
CA SER A 72 -3.76 -1.07 5.01
C SER A 72 -2.69 -0.01 4.73
N SER A 73 -1.43 -0.42 4.45
CA SER A 73 -0.37 0.50 4.07
C SER A 73 -0.68 1.26 2.79
N LEU A 74 -1.51 0.73 1.88
CA LEU A 74 -1.94 1.46 0.67
C LEU A 74 -2.73 2.75 0.97
N PHE A 75 -3.28 2.88 2.19
CA PHE A 75 -3.93 4.12 2.64
C PHE A 75 -2.96 5.13 3.23
N ALA A 76 -1.74 4.73 3.59
CA ALA A 76 -0.74 5.60 4.18
C ALA A 76 -0.37 6.75 3.22
N ARG A 77 -0.10 7.93 3.76
CA ARG A 77 0.41 9.09 3.03
C ARG A 77 1.86 8.88 2.60
N CYS A 78 2.65 8.21 3.45
CA CYS A 78 4.05 7.94 3.22
C CYS A 78 4.43 6.55 3.74
N TRP A 79 5.35 5.89 3.04
CA TRP A 79 5.99 4.66 3.48
C TRP A 79 7.45 4.94 3.83
N LEU A 80 7.86 4.46 4.99
CA LEU A 80 9.27 4.36 5.37
C LEU A 80 9.66 2.90 5.25
N LEU A 81 10.37 2.55 4.17
CA LEU A 81 10.82 1.18 3.94
C LEU A 81 12.08 0.92 4.76
N VAL A 82 12.09 -0.18 5.51
CA VAL A 82 13.19 -0.54 6.40
C VAL A 82 13.64 -1.97 6.19
N GLU A 83 14.85 -2.32 6.64
CA GLU A 83 15.40 -3.65 6.46
C GLU A 83 14.67 -4.70 7.30
N GLY A 84 14.36 -4.42 8.56
CA GLY A 84 13.84 -5.41 9.48
C GLY A 84 12.90 -4.87 10.55
N GLU A 85 12.59 -5.77 11.48
CA GLU A 85 11.81 -5.46 12.67
C GLU A 85 12.53 -4.43 13.56
N THR A 86 13.85 -4.57 13.75
CA THR A 86 14.64 -3.68 14.62
C THR A 86 14.50 -2.20 14.20
N GLU A 87 14.67 -1.88 12.92
CA GLU A 87 14.48 -0.52 12.42
C GLU A 87 13.03 -0.07 12.56
N THR A 88 12.06 -0.97 12.39
CA THR A 88 10.66 -0.65 12.60
C THR A 88 10.44 -0.12 14.03
N TRP A 89 10.99 -0.79 15.04
CA TRP A 89 10.89 -0.33 16.43
C TRP A 89 11.65 0.98 16.66
N VAL A 90 12.92 1.03 16.24
CA VAL A 90 13.80 2.19 16.49
C VAL A 90 13.25 3.45 15.84
N ILE A 91 12.80 3.39 14.58
CA ILE A 91 12.31 4.55 13.84
C ILE A 91 11.00 5.08 14.45
N ASN A 92 10.09 4.20 14.87
CA ASN A 92 8.87 4.63 15.55
C ASN A 92 9.18 5.31 16.90
N GLU A 93 10.12 4.76 17.66
CA GLU A 93 10.51 5.34 18.95
C GLU A 93 11.24 6.68 18.78
N LEU A 94 12.16 6.80 17.82
CA LEU A 94 12.83 8.06 17.50
C LEU A 94 11.82 9.14 17.10
N ALA A 95 10.84 8.80 16.26
CA ALA A 95 9.78 9.74 15.90
C ALA A 95 9.01 10.23 17.13
N ARG A 96 8.65 9.31 18.03
CA ARG A 96 7.96 9.64 19.28
C ARG A 96 8.79 10.57 20.17
N GLN A 97 10.09 10.34 20.29
CA GLN A 97 11.00 11.21 21.05
C GLN A 97 11.12 12.61 20.42
N CYS A 98 11.00 12.70 19.10
CA CYS A 98 10.92 13.98 18.39
C CYS A 98 9.53 14.63 18.42
N GLY A 99 8.54 14.04 19.10
CA GLY A 99 7.17 14.57 19.19
C GLY A 99 6.28 14.25 18.00
N HIS A 100 6.68 13.32 17.14
CA HIS A 100 5.91 12.86 15.98
C HIS A 100 5.16 11.57 16.28
N HIS A 101 3.92 11.45 15.76
CA HIS A 101 3.13 10.23 15.86
C HIS A 101 2.71 9.76 14.48
N PHE A 102 3.49 8.83 13.92
CA PHE A 102 3.34 8.38 12.53
C PHE A 102 1.95 7.89 12.17
N ASP A 103 1.26 7.16 13.06
CA ASP A 103 -0.10 6.70 12.79
C ASP A 103 -1.09 7.87 12.60
N ALA A 104 -0.98 8.94 13.38
CA ALA A 104 -1.80 10.14 13.22
C ALA A 104 -1.41 10.94 11.96
N GLU A 105 -0.13 10.91 11.61
CA GLU A 105 0.37 11.58 10.40
C GLU A 105 0.11 10.78 9.12
N GLY A 106 -0.34 9.52 9.24
CA GLY A 106 -0.55 8.60 8.13
C GLY A 106 0.74 8.07 7.52
N ILE A 107 1.80 7.94 8.31
CA ILE A 107 3.09 7.38 7.92
C ILE A 107 3.13 5.93 8.37
N LYS A 108 3.56 5.02 7.48
CA LYS A 108 3.75 3.60 7.82
C LYS A 108 5.21 3.20 7.63
N VAL A 109 5.81 2.70 8.71
CA VAL A 109 7.11 2.02 8.66
C VAL A 109 6.87 0.57 8.23
N ILE A 110 7.53 0.15 7.17
CA ILE A 110 7.28 -1.13 6.52
C ILE A 110 8.59 -1.88 6.38
N GLU A 111 8.69 -2.99 7.08
CA GLU A 111 9.70 -3.99 6.83
C GLU A 111 9.62 -4.48 5.38
N PHE A 112 10.69 -4.21 4.65
CA PHE A 112 10.87 -4.50 3.25
C PHE A 112 12.18 -5.28 3.03
N ALA A 113 12.48 -6.20 3.96
CA ALA A 113 13.59 -7.15 3.83
C ALA A 113 13.44 -7.94 2.52
N GLN A 114 14.52 -8.02 1.73
CA GLN A 114 14.62 -8.45 0.31
C GLN A 114 14.68 -7.32 -0.75
N SER A 115 15.17 -6.14 -0.37
CA SER A 115 15.64 -5.07 -1.27
C SER A 115 16.89 -5.40 -2.12
N GLY A 116 17.25 -6.69 -2.27
CA GLY A 116 18.17 -7.13 -3.32
C GLY A 116 19.66 -6.98 -3.04
N LEU A 117 20.08 -6.73 -1.80
CA LEU A 117 21.49 -6.91 -1.46
C LEU A 117 21.83 -8.40 -1.58
N LYS A 118 22.80 -8.72 -2.44
CA LYS A 118 23.39 -10.07 -2.47
C LYS A 118 23.87 -10.39 -1.05
N PRO A 119 23.63 -11.62 -0.55
CA PRO A 119 24.26 -12.05 0.68
C PRO A 119 25.78 -11.83 0.55
N LEU A 120 26.38 -11.26 1.60
CA LEU A 120 27.84 -11.10 1.70
C LEU A 120 28.55 -12.45 1.60
#